data_AF-A0A1F8RE55-F1
#
_entry.id   AF-A0A1F8RE55-F1
#
_cell.length_a   1.000
_cell.length_b   1.000
_cell.length_c   1.000
_cell.angle_alpha   90.00
_cell.angle_beta   90.00
_cell.angle_gamma   90.00
#
_symmetry.space_group_name_H-M   'P 1'
#
loop_
_entity.id
_entity.type
_entity.pdbx_description
1 polymer ?
#
loop_
_entity_poly.entity_id
_entity_poly.type
_entity_poly.pdbx_seq_one_letter_code
_entity_poly.pdbx_strand_id
1 'polypeptide(L)'
;MNPFVLSKSESTLASRGSGPLAVSVVVPAYNAARFVGQAILSAQDQSLPPLEIIVVDDGSDDQTVAVVEREFPQVRLLTQMHRGVSAARNRGWRAARGALIAFLDADDFFLPGKLAAQVRLLESNRRLGVAHSGWLIADEQGHVIRRVTPWVYAPRLDLVTWLLWKPVLLGAMVFRREWLERIDGFAEDLPQAEDVDLVLRLACVGCRAAWARQATLVYRQHGEGTSHRGAEQVRSLSTVLDRLFARPALPHSVRRLERKARYYTALWLAWSMFEQGNPEAMEHCLEQAVPYSSRPRDLTVLEWQGEFARHLDQVARNPEVWSTVRPLFRRASGMDATSWPEAEIQLNWSLRVWHPLLAGDLATSLDGLRAAGPTSGIRAARLAQRAMLCTRTPIHAPSVAAWWDQAVREGLIPRSDRHEVALLHLVLMSQAAVRHQWKSAASALGLAVRSGAHPGAVPAWGRFAKFAISHLHKSRFHPREMQATPPRPGLDSRST
;
A
#
# COMPACT_ATOMS: atom_id res chain seq x y z
N MET A 1 -20.82 -53.84 13.48
CA MET A 1 -21.39 -54.23 12.18
C MET A 1 -21.14 -53.12 11.18
N ASN A 2 -20.23 -53.37 10.25
CA ASN A 2 -19.99 -52.59 9.02
C ASN A 2 -21.11 -52.96 8.02
N PRO A 3 -21.67 -52.02 7.24
CA PRO A 3 -21.54 -52.18 5.79
C PRO A 3 -21.58 -50.87 4.95
N PHE A 4 -21.29 -51.05 3.65
CA PHE A 4 -21.30 -50.11 2.50
C PHE A 4 -20.00 -49.30 2.33
N VAL A 5 -18.95 -49.82 1.67
CA VAL A 5 -18.87 -50.15 0.23
C VAL A 5 -19.42 -49.03 -0.65
N LEU A 6 -18.51 -48.14 -1.08
CA LEU A 6 -18.69 -47.39 -2.31
C LEU A 6 -17.53 -47.69 -3.25
N SER A 7 -17.94 -48.09 -4.44
CA SER A 7 -17.19 -48.61 -5.56
C SER A 7 -16.07 -47.69 -6.03
N LYS A 8 -14.92 -48.32 -6.32
CA LYS A 8 -13.96 -47.84 -7.30
C LYS A 8 -14.69 -47.66 -8.64
N SER A 9 -14.79 -46.43 -9.12
CA SER A 9 -14.86 -46.14 -10.55
C SER A 9 -13.68 -45.24 -10.89
N GLU A 10 -12.55 -45.88 -11.17
CA GLU A 10 -11.52 -45.30 -12.02
C GLU A 10 -12.15 -45.00 -13.37
N SER A 11 -12.40 -43.72 -13.64
CA SER A 11 -12.64 -43.23 -15.01
C SER A 11 -11.63 -42.12 -15.29
N THR A 12 -10.46 -42.54 -15.74
CA THR A 12 -9.76 -42.00 -16.91
C THR A 12 -10.01 -40.50 -17.22
N LEU A 13 -9.52 -39.61 -16.37
CA LEU A 13 -9.16 -38.26 -16.82
C LEU A 13 -7.74 -38.33 -17.38
N ALA A 14 -7.70 -38.73 -18.65
CA ALA A 14 -6.53 -38.67 -19.50
C ALA A 14 -5.74 -37.38 -19.25
N SER A 15 -4.43 -37.56 -19.06
CA SER A 15 -3.41 -36.52 -19.13
C SER A 15 -3.57 -35.73 -20.43
N ARG A 16 -4.26 -34.58 -20.37
CA ARG A 16 -4.29 -33.61 -21.48
C ARG A 16 -3.14 -32.62 -21.30
N GLY A 17 -2.13 -32.77 -22.16
CA GLY A 17 -1.05 -31.80 -22.44
C GLY A 17 0.12 -31.85 -21.46
N SER A 18 1.25 -32.45 -21.87
CA SER A 18 2.54 -32.42 -21.16
C SER A 18 3.36 -31.15 -21.43
N GLY A 19 2.79 -30.17 -22.12
CA GLY A 19 3.42 -28.87 -22.39
C GLY A 19 2.96 -27.80 -21.39
N PRO A 20 3.76 -26.74 -21.20
CA PRO A 20 3.39 -25.63 -20.33
C PRO A 20 2.09 -24.95 -20.82
N LEU A 21 1.30 -24.39 -19.89
CA LEU A 21 0.08 -23.65 -20.20
C LEU A 21 0.41 -22.50 -21.16
N ALA A 22 -0.25 -22.50 -22.32
CA ALA A 22 -0.04 -21.52 -23.36
C ALA A 22 -0.49 -20.12 -22.91
N VAL A 23 0.38 -19.12 -23.11
CA VAL A 23 0.14 -17.72 -22.73
C VAL A 23 -0.06 -16.87 -23.98
N SER A 24 -1.13 -16.07 -24.04
CA SER A 24 -1.24 -14.96 -24.99
C SER A 24 -0.87 -13.66 -24.30
N VAL A 25 -0.01 -12.86 -24.94
CA VAL A 25 0.35 -11.52 -24.47
C VAL A 25 -0.49 -10.49 -25.21
N VAL A 26 -1.17 -9.62 -24.48
CA VAL A 26 -2.03 -8.55 -25.02
C VAL A 26 -1.36 -7.20 -24.75
N VAL A 27 -1.07 -6.46 -25.82
CA VAL A 27 -0.42 -5.15 -25.79
C VAL A 27 -1.41 -4.09 -26.27
N PRO A 28 -2.11 -3.37 -25.38
CA PRO A 28 -2.87 -2.19 -25.78
C PRO A 28 -1.91 -1.07 -26.18
N ALA A 29 -2.15 -0.45 -27.33
CA ALA A 29 -1.30 0.61 -27.86
C ALA A 29 -2.15 1.80 -28.33
N TYR A 30 -1.74 3.01 -27.95
CA TYR A 30 -2.28 4.27 -28.46
C TYR A 30 -1.13 5.27 -28.47
N ASN A 31 -0.75 5.75 -29.64
CA ASN A 31 0.36 6.68 -29.85
C ASN A 31 1.67 6.22 -29.17
N ALA A 32 2.04 4.96 -29.39
CA ALA A 32 3.13 4.27 -28.73
C ALA A 32 4.29 3.92 -29.68
N ALA A 33 4.42 4.58 -30.84
CA ALA A 33 5.41 4.21 -31.87
C ALA A 33 6.83 4.13 -31.32
N ARG A 34 7.15 5.01 -30.35
CA ARG A 34 8.46 5.08 -29.70
C ARG A 34 8.79 3.86 -28.84
N PHE A 35 7.79 3.20 -28.25
CA PHE A 35 8.00 2.19 -27.20
C PHE A 35 7.52 0.79 -27.57
N VAL A 36 6.52 0.68 -28.44
CA VAL A 36 5.83 -0.57 -28.77
C VAL A 36 6.79 -1.68 -29.25
N GLY A 37 7.84 -1.32 -29.99
CA GLY A 37 8.83 -2.28 -30.46
C GLY A 37 9.59 -2.96 -29.32
N GLN A 38 10.02 -2.20 -28.32
CA GLN A 38 10.70 -2.76 -27.15
C GLN A 38 9.76 -3.64 -26.30
N ALA A 39 8.51 -3.22 -26.14
CA ALA A 39 7.49 -4.00 -25.44
C ALA A 39 7.32 -5.38 -26.12
N ILE A 40 7.13 -5.39 -27.45
CA ILE A 40 6.99 -6.63 -28.24
C ILE A 40 8.24 -7.51 -28.11
N LEU A 41 9.44 -6.95 -28.32
CA LEU A 41 10.69 -7.70 -28.21
C LEU A 41 10.85 -8.36 -26.84
N SER A 42 10.53 -7.63 -25.77
CA SER A 42 10.62 -8.16 -24.40
C SER A 42 9.69 -9.35 -24.12
N ALA A 43 8.56 -9.42 -24.83
CA ALA A 43 7.63 -10.54 -24.77
C ALA A 43 8.07 -11.70 -25.68
N GLN A 44 8.66 -11.43 -26.84
CA GLN A 44 9.22 -12.44 -27.74
C GLN A 44 10.44 -13.14 -27.13
N ASP A 45 11.32 -12.41 -26.47
CA ASP A 45 12.58 -12.91 -25.90
C ASP A 45 12.40 -13.64 -24.56
N GLN A 46 11.16 -14.02 -24.22
CA GLN A 46 10.89 -14.79 -23.00
C GLN A 46 11.39 -16.23 -23.16
N SER A 47 12.14 -16.71 -22.16
CA SER A 47 12.56 -18.13 -22.06
C SER A 47 11.43 -19.16 -22.18
N LEU A 48 10.20 -18.76 -21.83
CA LEU A 48 8.98 -19.45 -22.22
C LEU A 48 8.28 -18.56 -23.24
N PRO A 49 8.39 -18.86 -24.55
CA PRO A 49 7.77 -18.03 -25.58
C PRO A 49 6.24 -18.00 -25.41
N PRO A 50 5.59 -16.84 -25.60
CA PRO A 50 4.14 -16.79 -25.65
C PRO A 50 3.62 -17.56 -26.87
N LEU A 51 2.39 -18.07 -26.78
CA LEU A 51 1.68 -18.68 -27.90
C LEU A 51 1.46 -17.68 -29.03
N GLU A 52 1.12 -16.44 -28.65
CA GLU A 52 0.90 -15.33 -29.55
C GLU A 52 1.09 -14.01 -28.79
N ILE A 53 1.39 -12.97 -29.54
CA ILE A 53 1.37 -11.58 -29.09
C ILE A 53 0.29 -10.88 -29.92
N ILE A 54 -0.61 -10.20 -29.24
CA ILE A 54 -1.71 -9.45 -29.84
C ILE A 54 -1.52 -7.99 -29.49
N VAL A 55 -1.22 -7.17 -30.49
CA VAL A 55 -1.23 -5.70 -30.33
C VAL A 55 -2.62 -5.21 -30.68
N VAL A 56 -3.21 -4.42 -29.80
CA VAL A 56 -4.49 -3.76 -30.03
C VAL A 56 -4.24 -2.26 -30.14
N ASP A 57 -4.18 -1.77 -31.36
CA ASP A 57 -4.10 -0.34 -31.65
C ASP A 57 -5.48 0.31 -31.41
N ASP A 58 -5.54 1.24 -30.47
CA ASP A 58 -6.75 1.97 -30.06
C ASP A 58 -6.87 3.32 -30.80
N GLY A 59 -6.62 3.29 -32.10
CA GLY A 59 -6.83 4.43 -32.99
C GLY A 59 -5.68 5.43 -32.95
N SER A 60 -4.44 4.94 -33.01
CA SER A 60 -3.26 5.82 -33.03
C SER A 60 -3.23 6.70 -34.27
N ASP A 61 -2.73 7.92 -34.13
CA ASP A 61 -2.46 8.86 -35.23
C ASP A 61 -0.96 9.01 -35.54
N ASP A 62 -0.10 8.38 -34.75
CA ASP A 62 1.33 8.29 -34.97
C ASP A 62 1.73 7.06 -35.82
N GLN A 63 3.01 6.69 -35.80
CA GLN A 63 3.55 5.55 -36.56
C GLN A 63 3.36 4.18 -35.86
N THR A 64 2.54 4.07 -34.80
CA THR A 64 2.40 2.83 -34.01
C THR A 64 2.05 1.63 -34.88
N VAL A 65 1.00 1.76 -35.71
CA VAL A 65 0.56 0.69 -36.62
C VAL A 65 1.66 0.31 -37.60
N ALA A 66 2.29 1.31 -38.23
CA ALA A 66 3.34 1.08 -39.22
C ALA A 66 4.56 0.36 -38.63
N VAL A 67 4.97 0.71 -37.41
CA VAL A 67 6.06 0.02 -36.69
C VAL A 67 5.70 -1.45 -36.47
N VAL A 68 4.49 -1.74 -35.97
CA VAL A 68 4.07 -3.13 -35.70
C VAL A 68 3.99 -3.96 -36.98
N GLU A 69 3.37 -3.44 -38.04
CA GLU A 69 3.21 -4.16 -39.31
C GLU A 69 4.56 -4.42 -40.00
N ARG A 70 5.46 -3.43 -39.98
CA ARG A 70 6.75 -3.53 -40.69
C ARG A 70 7.76 -4.37 -39.95
N GLU A 71 7.88 -4.18 -38.63
CA GLU A 71 8.98 -4.76 -37.84
C GLU A 71 8.57 -6.08 -37.15
N PHE A 72 7.26 -6.30 -36.97
CA PHE A 72 6.74 -7.46 -36.26
C PHE A 72 5.59 -8.16 -37.01
N PRO A 73 5.79 -8.59 -38.28
CA PRO A 73 4.72 -9.19 -39.10
C PRO A 73 4.11 -10.48 -38.52
N GLN A 74 4.81 -11.14 -37.58
CA GLN A 74 4.34 -12.29 -36.84
C GLN A 74 3.37 -11.96 -35.70
N VAL A 75 3.31 -10.69 -35.28
CA VAL A 75 2.41 -10.21 -34.22
C VAL A 75 1.03 -9.98 -34.80
N ARG A 76 -0.01 -10.40 -34.07
CA ARG A 76 -1.39 -10.19 -34.49
C ARG A 76 -1.81 -8.76 -34.14
N LEU A 77 -1.88 -7.90 -35.13
CA LEU A 77 -2.38 -6.53 -34.97
C LEU A 77 -3.92 -6.49 -35.10
N LEU A 78 -4.57 -5.80 -34.17
CA LEU A 78 -6.00 -5.48 -34.20
C LEU A 78 -6.18 -3.97 -34.07
N THR A 79 -6.81 -3.30 -35.03
CA THR A 79 -7.03 -1.84 -35.01
C THR A 79 -8.48 -1.48 -34.73
N GLN A 80 -8.74 -0.47 -33.91
CA GLN A 80 -10.10 0.01 -33.58
C GLN A 80 -10.12 1.54 -33.52
N MET A 81 -11.31 2.15 -33.58
CA MET A 81 -11.46 3.55 -33.19
C MET A 81 -11.16 3.70 -31.69
N HIS A 82 -10.62 4.84 -31.30
CA HIS A 82 -10.24 5.15 -29.92
C HIS A 82 -11.42 4.96 -28.95
N ARG A 83 -11.30 3.97 -28.05
CA ARG A 83 -12.31 3.61 -27.04
C ARG A 83 -11.73 3.43 -25.63
N GLY A 84 -10.46 3.75 -25.45
CA GLY A 84 -9.75 3.67 -24.19
C GLY A 84 -9.12 2.29 -23.93
N VAL A 85 -8.14 2.30 -23.01
CA VAL A 85 -7.30 1.14 -22.69
C VAL A 85 -8.09 -0.10 -22.26
N SER A 86 -9.19 0.08 -21.51
CA SER A 86 -10.07 -1.01 -21.09
C SER A 86 -10.68 -1.74 -22.29
N ALA A 87 -11.18 -1.00 -23.29
CA ALA A 87 -11.76 -1.57 -24.50
C ALA A 87 -10.70 -2.29 -25.34
N ALA A 88 -9.50 -1.71 -25.47
CA ALA A 88 -8.38 -2.32 -26.18
C ALA A 88 -7.93 -3.65 -25.51
N ARG A 89 -7.74 -3.65 -24.18
CA ARG A 89 -7.43 -4.87 -23.41
C ARG A 89 -8.53 -5.92 -23.56
N ASN A 90 -9.78 -5.49 -23.49
CA ASN A 90 -10.95 -6.35 -23.67
C ASN A 90 -10.99 -7.04 -25.03
N ARG A 91 -10.76 -6.29 -26.10
CA ARG A 91 -10.67 -6.84 -27.46
C ARG A 91 -9.52 -7.83 -27.59
N GLY A 92 -8.36 -7.50 -27.04
CA GLY A 92 -7.17 -8.35 -27.07
C GLY A 92 -7.36 -9.68 -26.36
N TRP A 93 -7.82 -9.67 -25.09
CA TRP A 93 -7.96 -10.93 -24.34
C TRP A 93 -9.10 -11.81 -24.89
N ARG A 94 -10.17 -11.22 -25.44
CA ARG A 94 -11.22 -12.00 -26.11
C ARG A 94 -10.71 -12.68 -27.38
N ALA A 95 -9.84 -12.00 -28.13
CA ALA A 95 -9.23 -12.53 -29.34
C ALA A 95 -8.11 -13.57 -29.10
N ALA A 96 -7.53 -13.59 -27.90
CA ALA A 96 -6.49 -14.53 -27.49
C ALA A 96 -6.95 -15.99 -27.57
N ARG A 97 -5.99 -16.90 -27.72
CA ARG A 97 -6.17 -18.36 -27.79
C ARG A 97 -5.51 -19.08 -26.61
N GLY A 98 -4.61 -18.41 -25.90
CA GLY A 98 -3.92 -18.94 -24.73
C GLY A 98 -4.86 -19.22 -23.56
N ALA A 99 -4.54 -20.26 -22.79
CA ALA A 99 -5.22 -20.57 -21.54
C ALA A 99 -4.90 -19.52 -20.45
N LEU A 100 -3.77 -18.83 -20.61
CA LEU A 100 -3.30 -17.75 -19.76
C LEU A 100 -3.19 -16.45 -20.56
N ILE A 101 -3.51 -15.33 -19.92
CA ILE A 101 -3.46 -13.99 -20.48
C ILE A 101 -2.48 -13.15 -19.67
N ALA A 102 -1.51 -12.55 -20.35
CA ALA A 102 -0.64 -11.51 -19.79
C ALA A 102 -0.93 -10.20 -20.51
N PHE A 103 -1.04 -9.10 -19.76
CA PHE A 103 -1.10 -7.77 -20.34
C PHE A 103 0.30 -7.14 -20.29
N LEU A 104 0.62 -6.31 -21.27
CA LEU A 104 1.86 -5.54 -21.32
C LEU A 104 1.53 -4.18 -21.93
N ASP A 105 1.59 -3.11 -21.15
CA ASP A 105 1.39 -1.77 -21.69
C ASP A 105 2.52 -1.43 -22.67
N ALA A 106 2.22 -0.70 -23.75
CA ALA A 106 3.13 -0.51 -24.87
C ALA A 106 4.37 0.34 -24.54
N ASP A 107 4.35 1.05 -23.41
CA ASP A 107 5.42 1.85 -22.82
C ASP A 107 6.26 1.08 -21.78
N ASP A 108 5.84 -0.11 -21.38
CA ASP A 108 6.53 -1.00 -20.43
C ASP A 108 7.29 -2.14 -21.14
N PHE A 109 8.06 -2.92 -20.36
CA PHE A 109 8.68 -4.14 -20.90
C PHE A 109 8.88 -5.24 -19.85
N PHE A 110 8.79 -6.49 -20.27
CA PHE A 110 9.01 -7.65 -19.41
C PHE A 110 10.49 -7.85 -19.10
N LEU A 111 10.78 -8.29 -17.87
CA LEU A 111 12.10 -8.83 -17.54
C LEU A 111 12.21 -10.29 -18.02
N PRO A 112 13.42 -10.77 -18.33
CA PRO A 112 13.64 -12.18 -18.68
C PRO A 112 13.07 -13.13 -17.63
N GLY A 113 12.40 -14.20 -18.10
CA GLY A 113 11.87 -15.26 -17.24
C GLY A 113 10.54 -14.94 -16.54
N LYS A 114 9.90 -13.81 -16.85
CA LYS A 114 8.56 -13.45 -16.36
C LYS A 114 7.56 -14.58 -16.59
N LEU A 115 7.35 -14.95 -17.85
CA LEU A 115 6.30 -15.89 -18.23
C LEU A 115 6.58 -17.26 -17.61
N ALA A 116 7.82 -17.74 -17.71
CA ALA A 116 8.22 -19.00 -17.11
C ALA A 116 7.95 -19.06 -15.59
N ALA A 117 8.26 -17.99 -14.84
CA ALA A 117 8.03 -17.95 -13.39
C ALA A 117 6.54 -17.94 -13.02
N GLN A 118 5.73 -17.16 -13.72
CA GLN A 118 4.31 -17.01 -13.41
C GLN A 118 3.49 -18.22 -13.90
N VAL A 119 3.84 -18.81 -15.05
CA VAL A 119 3.22 -20.04 -15.56
C VAL A 119 3.48 -21.20 -14.61
N ARG A 120 4.74 -21.43 -14.18
CA ARG A 120 5.06 -22.47 -13.18
C ARG A 120 4.21 -22.33 -11.92
N LEU A 121 4.02 -21.10 -11.43
CA LEU A 121 3.20 -20.86 -10.24
C LEU A 121 1.73 -21.26 -10.48
N LEU A 122 1.15 -20.86 -11.61
CA LEU A 122 -0.23 -21.22 -11.97
C LEU A 122 -0.40 -22.72 -12.19
N GLU A 123 0.58 -23.39 -12.79
CA GLU A 123 0.57 -24.85 -13.00
C GLU A 123 0.68 -25.63 -11.69
N SER A 124 1.53 -25.16 -10.77
CA SER A 124 1.71 -25.79 -9.47
C SER A 124 0.43 -25.82 -8.63
N ASN A 125 -0.53 -24.93 -8.92
CA ASN A 125 -1.79 -24.85 -8.20
C ASN A 125 -2.93 -24.38 -9.11
N ARG A 126 -3.72 -25.34 -9.60
CA ARG A 126 -4.91 -25.08 -10.43
C ARG A 126 -5.98 -24.20 -9.75
N ARG A 127 -5.94 -24.01 -8.42
CA ARG A 127 -6.87 -23.12 -7.71
C ARG A 127 -6.49 -21.64 -7.83
N LEU A 128 -5.28 -21.32 -8.29
CA LEU A 128 -4.86 -19.94 -8.55
C LEU A 128 -5.41 -19.49 -9.90
N GLY A 129 -6.15 -18.38 -9.89
CA GLY A 129 -6.57 -17.69 -11.11
C GLY A 129 -5.59 -16.61 -11.56
N VAL A 130 -4.72 -16.14 -10.66
CA VAL A 130 -3.76 -15.06 -10.94
C VAL A 130 -2.39 -15.35 -10.33
N ALA A 131 -1.34 -15.13 -11.11
CA ALA A 131 0.03 -14.99 -10.62
C ALA A 131 0.46 -13.53 -10.74
N HIS A 132 0.93 -12.93 -9.65
CA HIS A 132 1.43 -11.56 -9.62
C HIS A 132 2.90 -11.55 -9.14
N SER A 133 3.62 -10.46 -9.35
CA SER A 133 5.06 -10.34 -9.09
C SER A 133 5.41 -8.91 -8.69
N GLY A 134 6.69 -8.66 -8.45
CA GLY A 134 7.23 -7.33 -8.25
C GLY A 134 7.61 -6.70 -9.58
N TRP A 135 8.05 -5.45 -9.52
CA TRP A 135 8.46 -4.70 -10.70
C TRP A 135 9.59 -3.74 -10.37
N LEU A 136 10.22 -3.22 -11.42
CA LEU A 136 11.14 -2.09 -11.36
C LEU A 136 10.41 -0.86 -11.88
N ILE A 137 10.63 0.29 -11.26
CA ILE A 137 10.23 1.59 -11.79
C ILE A 137 11.47 2.15 -12.47
N ALA A 138 11.32 2.59 -13.71
CA ALA A 138 12.38 3.19 -14.51
C ALA A 138 11.98 4.55 -15.06
N ASP A 139 12.97 5.39 -15.35
CA ASP A 139 12.77 6.62 -16.12
C ASP A 139 12.42 6.30 -17.58
N GLU A 140 12.18 7.34 -18.38
CA GLU A 140 11.84 7.22 -19.79
C GLU A 140 12.92 6.48 -20.60
N GLN A 141 14.20 6.64 -20.22
CA GLN A 141 15.35 6.00 -20.85
C GLN A 141 15.51 4.53 -20.43
N GLY A 142 14.75 4.07 -19.43
CA GLY A 142 14.80 2.71 -18.90
C GLY A 142 15.81 2.51 -17.76
N HIS A 143 16.40 3.59 -17.21
CA HIS A 143 17.22 3.48 -16.02
C HIS A 143 16.37 3.21 -14.79
N VAL A 144 16.73 2.17 -14.04
CA VAL A 144 15.98 1.73 -12.87
C VAL A 144 16.13 2.76 -11.74
N ILE A 145 15.00 3.34 -11.34
CA ILE A 145 14.88 4.26 -10.20
C ILE A 145 14.67 3.47 -8.91
N ARG A 146 13.76 2.48 -8.94
CA ARG A 146 13.34 1.77 -7.72
C ARG A 146 12.87 0.35 -8.01
N ARG A 147 13.15 -0.58 -7.08
CA ARG A 147 12.53 -1.92 -7.07
C ARG A 147 11.34 -1.97 -6.13
N VAL A 148 10.22 -2.49 -6.59
CA VAL A 148 9.01 -2.68 -5.79
C VAL A 148 8.80 -4.17 -5.51
N THR A 149 8.69 -4.51 -4.22
CA THR A 149 8.50 -5.89 -3.72
C THR A 149 7.22 -5.98 -2.90
N PRO A 150 6.03 -6.05 -3.54
CA PRO A 150 4.77 -5.87 -2.86
C PRO A 150 4.50 -6.87 -1.72
N TRP A 151 5.00 -8.09 -1.86
CA TRP A 151 4.85 -9.15 -0.86
C TRP A 151 5.49 -8.83 0.51
N VAL A 152 6.33 -7.80 0.61
CA VAL A 152 6.91 -7.36 1.89
C VAL A 152 5.83 -6.77 2.81
N TYR A 153 4.90 -5.99 2.26
CA TYR A 153 3.81 -5.38 3.01
C TYR A 153 2.45 -6.08 2.80
N ALA A 154 2.30 -6.79 1.68
CA ALA A 154 1.11 -7.52 1.29
C ALA A 154 1.44 -9.01 1.06
N PRO A 155 1.84 -9.78 2.09
CA PRO A 155 2.36 -11.15 1.92
C PRO A 155 1.32 -12.15 1.37
N ARG A 156 0.02 -11.83 1.47
CA ARG A 156 -1.09 -12.63 0.93
C ARG A 156 -1.98 -11.76 0.06
N LEU A 157 -2.43 -12.31 -1.07
CA LEU A 157 -3.33 -11.64 -2.02
C LEU A 157 -4.78 -12.09 -1.81
N ASP A 158 -5.37 -11.70 -0.68
CA ASP A 158 -6.78 -11.87 -0.37
C ASP A 158 -7.57 -10.57 -0.59
N LEU A 159 -8.91 -10.65 -0.52
CA LEU A 159 -9.79 -9.49 -0.75
C LEU A 159 -9.49 -8.32 0.21
N VAL A 160 -9.08 -8.59 1.44
CA VAL A 160 -8.72 -7.54 2.40
C VAL A 160 -7.44 -6.83 1.95
N THR A 161 -6.43 -7.59 1.52
CA THR A 161 -5.20 -7.01 0.97
C THR A 161 -5.46 -6.19 -0.28
N TRP A 162 -6.22 -6.72 -1.25
CA TRP A 162 -6.57 -5.98 -2.47
C TRP A 162 -7.30 -4.69 -2.16
N LEU A 163 -8.22 -4.71 -1.20
CA LEU A 163 -9.00 -3.55 -0.80
C LEU A 163 -8.17 -2.49 -0.07
N LEU A 164 -7.29 -2.89 0.85
CA LEU A 164 -6.57 -1.94 1.70
C LEU A 164 -5.26 -1.45 1.09
N TRP A 165 -4.52 -2.34 0.43
CA TRP A 165 -3.17 -2.04 -0.07
C TRP A 165 -3.12 -1.82 -1.58
N LYS A 166 -4.09 -2.33 -2.34
CA LYS A 166 -4.18 -2.25 -3.81
C LYS A 166 -2.82 -2.46 -4.50
N PRO A 167 -2.08 -3.55 -4.22
CA PRO A 167 -0.78 -3.80 -4.84
C PRO A 167 -0.99 -4.29 -6.27
N VAL A 168 -1.53 -3.43 -7.15
CA VAL A 168 -1.94 -3.76 -8.50
C VAL A 168 -1.00 -3.08 -9.47
N LEU A 169 -0.38 -3.88 -10.33
CA LEU A 169 0.26 -3.41 -11.55
C LEU A 169 0.01 -4.46 -12.63
N LEU A 170 -0.85 -4.12 -13.59
CA LEU A 170 -1.43 -5.09 -14.52
C LEU A 170 -0.36 -5.85 -15.33
N GLY A 171 0.67 -5.15 -15.81
CA GLY A 171 1.78 -5.77 -16.55
C GLY A 171 2.54 -6.83 -15.76
N ALA A 172 2.55 -6.74 -14.43
CA ALA A 172 3.19 -7.70 -13.53
C ALA A 172 2.26 -8.88 -13.18
N MET A 173 1.12 -9.04 -13.86
CA MET A 173 0.14 -10.10 -13.61
C MET A 173 0.01 -11.06 -14.80
N VAL A 174 -0.37 -12.30 -14.51
CA VAL A 174 -0.81 -13.30 -15.50
C VAL A 174 -2.10 -13.93 -14.97
N PHE A 175 -3.11 -13.97 -15.82
CA PHE A 175 -4.48 -14.39 -15.50
C PHE A 175 -4.80 -15.71 -16.19
N ARG A 176 -5.51 -16.61 -15.51
CA ARG A 176 -6.23 -17.68 -16.18
C ARG A 176 -7.41 -17.08 -16.95
N ARG A 177 -7.53 -17.43 -18.23
CA ARG A 177 -8.58 -16.91 -19.12
C ARG A 177 -9.99 -17.06 -18.55
N GLU A 178 -10.30 -18.24 -17.99
CA GLU A 178 -11.60 -18.57 -17.40
C GLU A 178 -12.08 -17.56 -16.35
N TRP A 179 -11.16 -16.90 -15.64
CA TRP A 179 -11.49 -15.91 -14.63
C TRP A 179 -11.83 -14.54 -15.23
N LEU A 180 -11.20 -14.17 -16.35
CA LEU A 180 -11.59 -12.98 -17.12
C LEU A 180 -12.97 -13.19 -17.75
N GLU A 181 -13.24 -14.37 -18.31
CA GLU A 181 -14.55 -14.76 -18.86
C GLU A 181 -15.65 -14.67 -17.80
N ARG A 182 -15.37 -15.17 -16.58
CA ARG A 182 -16.33 -15.18 -15.47
C ARG A 182 -16.81 -13.79 -15.03
N ILE A 183 -16.03 -12.75 -15.27
CA ILE A 183 -16.36 -11.37 -14.87
C ILE A 183 -16.50 -10.43 -16.06
N ASP A 184 -16.47 -10.96 -17.29
CA ASP A 184 -16.50 -10.23 -18.56
C ASP A 184 -15.40 -9.16 -18.70
N GLY A 185 -14.18 -9.47 -18.25
CA GLY A 185 -13.01 -8.60 -18.46
C GLY A 185 -13.07 -7.26 -17.72
N PHE A 186 -12.58 -6.19 -18.34
CA PHE A 186 -12.47 -4.84 -17.77
C PHE A 186 -13.77 -4.06 -17.93
N ALA A 187 -14.07 -3.19 -16.96
CA ALA A 187 -15.15 -2.22 -17.10
C ALA A 187 -14.67 -1.08 -18.04
N GLU A 188 -15.36 -0.91 -19.17
CA GLU A 188 -14.98 0.07 -20.20
C GLU A 188 -15.43 1.51 -19.87
N ASP A 189 -16.26 1.67 -18.85
CA ASP A 189 -16.77 2.96 -18.37
C ASP A 189 -15.92 3.59 -17.26
N LEU A 190 -14.77 2.98 -16.94
CA LEU A 190 -13.77 3.50 -16.02
C LEU A 190 -12.56 4.01 -16.81
N PRO A 191 -12.33 5.33 -16.85
CA PRO A 191 -11.16 5.89 -17.52
C PRO A 191 -9.83 5.57 -16.82
N GLN A 192 -9.85 5.36 -15.50
CA GLN A 192 -8.70 4.95 -14.69
C GLN A 192 -9.11 3.95 -13.60
N ALA A 193 -8.13 3.32 -12.96
CA ALA A 193 -8.32 2.33 -11.89
C ALA A 193 -9.13 1.09 -12.31
N GLU A 194 -9.20 0.84 -13.62
CA GLU A 194 -9.81 -0.32 -14.26
C GLU A 194 -9.13 -1.64 -13.83
N ASP A 195 -7.85 -1.57 -13.51
CA ASP A 195 -7.04 -2.68 -13.01
C ASP A 195 -7.42 -3.04 -11.56
N VAL A 196 -7.59 -2.04 -10.71
CA VAL A 196 -8.07 -2.22 -9.33
C VAL A 196 -9.50 -2.76 -9.33
N ASP A 197 -10.39 -2.24 -10.19
CA ASP A 197 -11.74 -2.77 -10.37
C ASP A 197 -11.73 -4.25 -10.77
N LEU A 198 -10.94 -4.61 -11.79
CA LEU A 198 -10.80 -5.98 -12.27
C LEU A 198 -10.40 -6.92 -11.13
N VAL A 199 -9.35 -6.59 -10.40
CA VAL A 199 -8.81 -7.45 -9.34
C VAL A 199 -9.79 -7.58 -8.17
N LEU A 200 -10.48 -6.51 -7.79
CA LEU A 200 -11.52 -6.56 -6.75
C LEU A 200 -12.71 -7.42 -7.19
N ARG A 201 -13.14 -7.32 -8.46
CA ARG A 201 -14.19 -8.18 -9.02
C ARG A 201 -13.79 -9.65 -9.01
N LEU A 202 -12.57 -9.97 -9.45
CA LEU A 202 -12.00 -11.31 -9.38
C LEU A 202 -12.00 -11.85 -7.95
N ALA A 203 -11.49 -11.07 -7.00
CA ALA A 203 -11.42 -11.47 -5.59
C ALA A 203 -12.83 -11.71 -5.00
N CYS A 204 -13.83 -10.91 -5.38
CA CYS A 204 -15.22 -11.08 -4.93
C CYS A 204 -15.86 -12.39 -5.42
N VAL A 205 -15.50 -12.88 -6.62
CA VAL A 205 -15.99 -14.16 -7.14
C VAL A 205 -15.11 -15.36 -6.72
N GLY A 206 -14.18 -15.15 -5.79
CA GLY A 206 -13.35 -16.21 -5.19
C GLY A 206 -12.06 -16.53 -5.94
N CYS A 207 -11.65 -15.67 -6.88
CA CYS A 207 -10.38 -15.84 -7.59
C CYS A 207 -9.21 -15.74 -6.61
N ARG A 208 -8.35 -16.76 -6.60
CA ARG A 208 -7.14 -16.78 -5.76
C ARG A 208 -5.94 -16.28 -6.54
N ALA A 209 -5.10 -15.51 -5.86
CA ALA A 209 -3.86 -15.00 -6.41
C ALA A 209 -2.66 -15.36 -5.53
N ALA A 210 -1.48 -15.43 -6.13
CA ALA A 210 -0.23 -15.66 -5.40
C ALA A 210 0.93 -14.86 -6.01
N TRP A 211 1.95 -14.62 -5.19
CA TRP A 211 3.19 -13.94 -5.59
C TRP A 211 4.19 -14.92 -6.19
N ALA A 212 4.63 -14.67 -7.42
CA ALA A 212 5.95 -15.03 -7.91
C ALA A 212 6.93 -13.99 -7.34
N ARG A 213 7.66 -14.34 -6.28
CA ARG A 213 8.46 -13.40 -5.45
C ARG A 213 9.78 -12.95 -6.12
N GLN A 214 9.66 -12.39 -7.32
CA GLN A 214 10.73 -11.76 -8.09
C GLN A 214 10.17 -10.54 -8.83
N ALA A 215 11.04 -9.62 -9.26
CA ALA A 215 10.62 -8.56 -10.18
C ALA A 215 10.52 -9.16 -11.59
N THR A 216 9.45 -8.85 -12.34
CA THR A 216 9.26 -9.41 -13.69
C THR A 216 8.89 -8.40 -14.77
N LEU A 217 8.77 -7.13 -14.41
CA LEU A 217 8.34 -6.05 -15.29
C LEU A 217 9.19 -4.82 -14.98
N VAL A 218 9.51 -4.04 -16.00
CA VAL A 218 9.90 -2.64 -15.86
C VAL A 218 8.71 -1.77 -16.21
N TYR A 219 8.28 -0.98 -15.23
CA TYR A 219 7.28 0.07 -15.35
C TYR A 219 7.97 1.39 -15.68
N ARG A 220 7.76 1.90 -16.88
CA ARG A 220 8.39 3.14 -17.36
C ARG A 220 7.57 4.35 -16.93
N GLN A 221 8.24 5.38 -16.41
CA GLN A 221 7.61 6.66 -16.10
C GLN A 221 8.10 7.72 -17.07
N HIS A 222 7.16 8.37 -17.78
CA HIS A 222 7.44 9.48 -18.70
C HIS A 222 6.37 10.58 -18.60
N GLY A 223 6.66 11.76 -19.14
CA GLY A 223 5.82 12.97 -18.99
C GLY A 223 4.44 12.88 -19.66
N GLU A 224 4.27 11.97 -20.61
CA GLU A 224 3.02 11.78 -21.38
C GLU A 224 2.15 10.63 -20.83
N GLY A 225 2.60 9.94 -19.77
CA GLY A 225 1.86 8.83 -19.18
C GLY A 225 0.51 9.26 -18.60
N THR A 226 -0.52 8.41 -18.75
CA THR A 226 -1.89 8.65 -18.26
C THR A 226 -1.95 8.94 -16.75
N SER A 227 -0.92 8.54 -16.00
CA SER A 227 -0.76 8.71 -14.55
C SER A 227 -0.73 10.17 -14.07
N HIS A 228 -0.66 11.17 -14.96
CA HIS A 228 -0.67 12.61 -14.60
C HIS A 228 -2.09 13.21 -14.46
N ARG A 229 -3.15 12.44 -14.71
CA ARG A 229 -4.55 12.92 -14.59
C ARG A 229 -5.15 12.65 -13.22
N GLY A 230 -4.56 13.24 -12.19
CA GLY A 230 -4.89 12.92 -10.80
C GLY A 230 -6.37 13.04 -10.39
N ALA A 231 -7.10 14.04 -10.90
CA ALA A 231 -8.53 14.20 -10.59
C ALA A 231 -9.41 13.07 -11.16
N GLU A 232 -9.03 12.49 -12.29
CA GLU A 232 -9.73 11.35 -12.91
C GLU A 232 -9.47 10.05 -12.13
N GLN A 233 -8.26 9.89 -11.58
CA GLN A 233 -7.91 8.78 -10.69
C GLN A 233 -8.76 8.77 -9.43
N VAL A 234 -8.90 9.94 -8.79
CA VAL A 234 -9.69 10.12 -7.57
C VAL A 234 -11.15 9.73 -7.80
N ARG A 235 -11.76 10.24 -8.88
CA ARG A 235 -13.14 9.91 -9.26
C ARG A 235 -13.31 8.42 -9.54
N SER A 236 -12.43 7.86 -10.37
CA SER A 236 -12.56 6.46 -10.79
C SER A 236 -12.40 5.50 -9.62
N LEU A 237 -11.41 5.72 -8.74
CA LEU A 237 -11.20 4.87 -7.58
C LEU A 237 -12.34 4.99 -6.56
N SER A 238 -12.96 6.17 -6.43
CA SER A 238 -14.18 6.35 -5.62
C SER A 238 -15.34 5.53 -6.19
N THR A 239 -15.57 5.61 -7.51
CA THR A 239 -16.56 4.79 -8.22
C THR A 239 -16.32 3.29 -8.03
N VAL A 240 -15.06 2.83 -8.08
CA VAL A 240 -14.70 1.42 -7.82
C VAL A 240 -15.09 1.00 -6.40
N LEU A 241 -14.82 1.82 -5.40
CA LEU A 241 -15.23 1.53 -4.03
C LEU A 241 -16.75 1.54 -3.86
N ASP A 242 -17.45 2.49 -4.48
CA ASP A 242 -18.92 2.54 -4.45
C ASP A 242 -19.54 1.28 -5.06
N ARG A 243 -19.06 0.87 -6.24
CA ARG A 243 -19.47 -0.38 -6.89
C ARG A 243 -19.20 -1.59 -6.02
N LEU A 244 -18.03 -1.66 -5.36
CA LEU A 244 -17.67 -2.76 -4.49
C LEU A 244 -18.61 -2.86 -3.27
N PHE A 245 -18.82 -1.77 -2.56
CA PHE A 245 -19.59 -1.77 -1.31
C PHE A 245 -21.10 -1.85 -1.53
N ALA A 246 -21.58 -1.44 -2.72
CA ALA A 246 -22.97 -1.65 -3.15
C ALA A 246 -23.31 -3.13 -3.43
N ARG A 247 -22.33 -4.03 -3.59
CA ARG A 247 -22.58 -5.46 -3.86
C ARG A 247 -23.33 -6.12 -2.69
N PRO A 248 -24.49 -6.77 -2.89
CA PRO A 248 -25.23 -7.45 -1.82
C PRO A 248 -24.50 -8.66 -1.20
N ALA A 249 -23.69 -9.36 -1.99
CA ALA A 249 -23.00 -10.58 -1.56
C ALA A 249 -21.62 -10.32 -0.88
N LEU A 250 -21.26 -9.07 -0.57
CA LEU A 250 -19.96 -8.77 0.03
C LEU A 250 -19.87 -9.33 1.47
N PRO A 251 -18.81 -10.09 1.82
CA PRO A 251 -18.67 -10.66 3.16
C PRO A 251 -18.74 -9.58 4.26
N HIS A 252 -19.40 -9.89 5.39
CA HIS A 252 -19.59 -8.94 6.49
C HIS A 252 -18.26 -8.43 7.06
N SER A 253 -17.22 -9.27 7.08
CA SER A 253 -15.86 -8.88 7.47
C SER A 253 -15.28 -7.78 6.57
N VAL A 254 -15.58 -7.82 5.27
CA VAL A 254 -15.12 -6.83 4.29
C VAL A 254 -15.96 -5.55 4.34
N ARG A 255 -17.28 -5.66 4.53
CA ARG A 255 -18.15 -4.47 4.72
C ARG A 255 -17.70 -3.60 5.87
N ARG A 256 -17.27 -4.22 6.99
CA ARG A 256 -16.73 -3.50 8.15
C ARG A 256 -15.45 -2.72 7.85
N LEU A 257 -14.77 -3.00 6.73
CA LEU A 257 -13.59 -2.28 6.29
C LEU A 257 -13.89 -1.06 5.42
N GLU A 258 -15.15 -0.78 5.06
CA GLU A 258 -15.49 0.33 4.15
C GLU A 258 -14.89 1.67 4.56
N ARG A 259 -15.17 2.11 5.81
CA ARG A 259 -14.60 3.35 6.34
C ARG A 259 -13.08 3.35 6.25
N LYS A 260 -12.43 2.24 6.60
CA LYS A 260 -10.98 2.10 6.56
C LYS A 260 -10.44 2.15 5.13
N ALA A 261 -11.08 1.47 4.19
CA ALA A 261 -10.69 1.42 2.79
C ALA A 261 -10.80 2.79 2.13
N ARG A 262 -11.93 3.48 2.32
CA ARG A 262 -12.15 4.85 1.81
C ARG A 262 -11.15 5.84 2.40
N TYR A 263 -10.92 5.77 3.72
CA TYR A 263 -9.93 6.62 4.39
C TYR A 263 -8.52 6.46 3.80
N TYR A 264 -8.00 5.23 3.73
CA TYR A 264 -6.62 5.02 3.26
C TYR A 264 -6.46 5.16 1.76
N THR A 265 -7.51 4.91 0.97
CA THR A 265 -7.54 5.28 -0.45
C THR A 265 -7.38 6.79 -0.62
N ALA A 266 -8.17 7.58 0.12
CA ALA A 266 -8.12 9.03 0.02
C ALA A 266 -6.75 9.59 0.47
N LEU A 267 -6.14 9.03 1.53
CA LEU A 267 -4.78 9.40 1.91
C LEU A 267 -3.75 9.06 0.83
N TRP A 268 -3.78 7.85 0.28
CA TRP A 268 -2.84 7.44 -0.77
C TRP A 268 -2.95 8.34 -2.01
N LEU A 269 -4.18 8.67 -2.43
CA LEU A 269 -4.44 9.61 -3.52
C LEU A 269 -3.87 10.99 -3.17
N ALA A 270 -4.12 11.50 -1.96
CA ALA A 270 -3.58 12.80 -1.52
C ALA A 270 -2.06 12.87 -1.65
N TRP A 271 -1.34 11.82 -1.24
CA TRP A 271 0.12 11.77 -1.35
C TRP A 271 0.58 11.69 -2.79
N SER A 272 -0.11 10.92 -3.63
CA SER A 272 0.20 10.85 -5.06
C SER A 272 -0.02 12.19 -5.75
N MET A 273 -1.09 12.92 -5.40
CA MET A 273 -1.35 14.26 -5.94
C MET A 273 -0.25 15.25 -5.57
N PHE A 274 0.27 15.16 -4.34
CA PHE A 274 1.41 15.97 -3.92
C PHE A 274 2.67 15.67 -4.75
N GLU A 275 2.99 14.40 -4.97
CA GLU A 275 4.15 13.98 -5.80
C GLU A 275 4.02 14.42 -7.26
N GLN A 276 2.78 14.52 -7.78
CA GLN A 276 2.47 15.02 -9.12
C GLN A 276 2.44 16.57 -9.20
N GLY A 277 2.72 17.27 -8.10
CA GLY A 277 2.70 18.74 -8.07
C GLY A 277 1.30 19.37 -8.05
N ASN A 278 0.28 18.63 -7.58
CA ASN A 278 -1.10 19.10 -7.49
C ASN A 278 -1.59 19.21 -6.02
N PRO A 279 -1.22 20.28 -5.29
CA PRO A 279 -1.57 20.45 -3.88
C PRO A 279 -3.07 20.69 -3.64
N GLU A 280 -3.80 21.26 -4.61
CA GLU A 280 -5.25 21.45 -4.50
C GLU A 280 -5.99 20.11 -4.53
N ALA A 281 -5.61 19.20 -5.44
CA ALA A 281 -6.16 17.86 -5.47
C ALA A 281 -5.78 17.05 -4.22
N MET A 282 -4.58 17.27 -3.66
CA MET A 282 -4.19 16.71 -2.36
C MET A 282 -5.14 17.15 -1.25
N GLU A 283 -5.42 18.45 -1.14
CA GLU A 283 -6.35 19.01 -0.16
C GLU A 283 -7.74 18.39 -0.28
N HIS A 284 -8.28 18.32 -1.51
CA HIS A 284 -9.57 17.70 -1.76
C HIS A 284 -9.62 16.22 -1.33
N CYS A 285 -8.56 15.45 -1.60
CA CYS A 285 -8.50 14.06 -1.15
C CYS A 285 -8.48 13.95 0.39
N LEU A 286 -7.79 14.85 1.08
CA LEU A 286 -7.77 14.88 2.55
C LEU A 286 -9.14 15.26 3.14
N GLU A 287 -9.86 16.20 2.52
CA GLU A 287 -11.25 16.55 2.87
C GLU A 287 -12.19 15.34 2.71
N GLN A 288 -12.01 14.55 1.64
CA GLN A 288 -12.77 13.32 1.45
C GLN A 288 -12.42 12.24 2.49
N ALA A 289 -11.20 12.22 3.03
CA ALA A 289 -10.79 11.26 4.05
C ALA A 289 -11.44 11.57 5.42
N VAL A 290 -11.66 12.85 5.72
CA VAL A 290 -12.13 13.37 7.02
C VAL A 290 -13.41 12.69 7.56
N PRO A 291 -14.49 12.47 6.77
CA PRO A 291 -15.69 11.76 7.23
C PRO A 291 -15.46 10.29 7.61
N TYR A 292 -14.43 9.67 7.04
CA TYR A 292 -14.10 8.26 7.28
C TYR A 292 -13.16 8.04 8.47
N SER A 293 -12.46 9.08 8.92
CA SER A 293 -11.63 9.00 10.13
C SER A 293 -12.48 8.67 11.36
N SER A 294 -12.00 7.78 12.21
CA SER A 294 -12.61 7.48 13.51
C SER A 294 -11.99 8.29 14.66
N ARG A 295 -11.05 9.18 14.34
CA ARG A 295 -10.28 9.97 15.30
C ARG A 295 -10.80 11.41 15.36
N PRO A 296 -10.65 12.10 16.49
CA PRO A 296 -10.78 13.55 16.55
C PRO A 296 -9.81 14.24 15.58
N ARG A 297 -10.15 15.45 15.11
CA ARG A 297 -9.46 16.14 13.99
C ARG A 297 -7.96 16.35 14.23
N ASP A 298 -7.60 16.75 15.44
CA ASP A 298 -6.22 16.92 15.88
C ASP A 298 -5.39 15.62 15.78
N LEU A 299 -5.98 14.47 16.11
CA LEU A 299 -5.33 13.16 15.94
C LEU A 299 -5.37 12.66 14.49
N THR A 300 -6.39 13.02 13.71
CA THR A 300 -6.45 12.76 12.27
C THR A 300 -5.29 13.45 11.55
N VAL A 301 -5.07 14.74 11.80
CA VAL A 301 -3.95 15.49 11.20
C VAL A 301 -2.59 14.96 11.66
N LEU A 302 -2.47 14.55 12.92
CA LEU A 302 -1.25 13.90 13.41
C LEU A 302 -0.97 12.57 12.71
N GLU A 303 -2.00 11.77 12.42
CA GLU A 303 -1.88 10.56 11.60
C GLU A 303 -1.47 10.89 10.16
N TRP A 304 -2.07 11.90 9.55
CA TRP A 304 -1.69 12.37 8.21
C TRP A 304 -0.21 12.73 8.13
N GLN A 305 0.31 13.47 9.12
CA GLN A 305 1.73 13.81 9.20
C GLN A 305 2.61 12.56 9.23
N GLY A 306 2.28 11.59 10.08
CA GLY A 306 3.04 10.34 10.17
C GLY A 306 3.00 9.51 8.89
N GLU A 307 1.84 9.41 8.25
CA GLU A 307 1.67 8.67 6.99
C GLU A 307 2.35 9.36 5.82
N PHE A 308 2.26 10.68 5.71
CA PHE A 308 2.93 11.47 4.68
C PHE A 308 4.45 11.41 4.80
N ALA A 309 4.97 11.57 6.02
CA ALA A 309 6.40 11.44 6.31
C ALA A 309 6.95 10.07 5.91
N ARG A 310 6.14 9.01 6.03
CA ARG A 310 6.48 7.66 5.60
C ARG A 310 6.38 7.48 4.08
N HIS A 311 5.46 8.18 3.42
CA HIS A 311 5.26 8.11 1.97
C HIS A 311 6.47 8.64 1.20
N LEU A 312 7.02 9.79 1.61
CA LEU A 312 8.17 10.45 0.97
C LEU A 312 9.54 9.85 1.35
N ASP A 313 9.59 8.62 1.87
CA ASP A 313 10.81 7.85 2.20
C ASP A 313 11.93 8.63 2.94
N GLN A 314 11.70 8.97 4.21
CA GLN A 314 12.67 9.66 5.10
C GLN A 314 13.12 11.08 4.67
N VAL A 315 12.55 11.65 3.59
CA VAL A 315 12.65 13.10 3.29
C VAL A 315 11.86 13.96 4.30
N ALA A 316 11.28 13.33 5.32
CA ALA A 316 10.52 13.91 6.44
C ALA A 316 11.22 15.06 7.21
N ARG A 317 12.47 15.41 6.87
CA ARG A 317 13.22 16.53 7.46
C ARG A 317 13.31 17.78 6.58
N ASN A 318 12.81 17.82 5.33
CA ASN A 318 12.83 19.07 4.56
C ASN A 318 11.79 20.07 5.11
N PRO A 319 12.21 21.19 5.72
CA PRO A 319 11.29 22.19 6.27
C PRO A 319 10.40 22.84 5.20
N GLU A 320 10.86 22.92 3.95
CA GLU A 320 10.13 23.51 2.83
C GLU A 320 8.91 22.67 2.40
N VAL A 321 9.02 21.34 2.54
CA VAL A 321 7.89 20.45 2.29
C VAL A 321 6.80 20.69 3.34
N TRP A 322 7.17 20.80 4.62
CA TRP A 322 6.21 21.00 5.70
C TRP A 322 5.58 22.39 5.72
N SER A 323 6.29 23.44 5.29
CA SER A 323 5.71 24.78 5.12
C SER A 323 4.62 24.80 4.05
N THR A 324 4.75 23.96 3.02
CA THR A 324 3.75 23.79 1.96
C THR A 324 2.57 22.93 2.41
N VAL A 325 2.83 21.83 3.12
CA VAL A 325 1.82 20.81 3.43
C VAL A 325 0.93 21.16 4.62
N ARG A 326 1.47 21.86 5.63
CA ARG A 326 0.69 22.20 6.84
C ARG A 326 -0.54 23.06 6.60
N PRO A 327 -0.48 24.13 5.77
CA PRO A 327 -1.68 24.88 5.41
C PRO A 327 -2.77 23.99 4.78
N LEU A 328 -2.39 23.03 3.93
CA LEU A 328 -3.31 22.06 3.31
C LEU A 328 -3.97 21.19 4.38
N PHE A 329 -3.19 20.66 5.33
CA PHE A 329 -3.73 19.85 6.44
C PHE A 329 -4.73 20.64 7.28
N ARG A 330 -4.42 21.90 7.60
CA ARG A 330 -5.33 22.77 8.36
C ARG A 330 -6.66 22.92 7.64
N ARG A 331 -6.64 23.36 6.39
CA ARG A 331 -7.87 23.59 5.61
C ARG A 331 -8.67 22.31 5.43
N ALA A 332 -8.02 21.24 4.95
CA ALA A 332 -8.69 19.96 4.71
C ALA A 332 -9.30 19.34 5.98
N SER A 333 -8.68 19.54 7.14
CA SER A 333 -9.19 19.03 8.41
C SER A 333 -10.45 19.76 8.91
N GLY A 334 -10.73 20.96 8.37
CA GLY A 334 -11.78 21.85 8.84
C GLY A 334 -11.55 22.39 10.26
N MET A 335 -10.32 22.33 10.78
CA MET A 335 -9.98 22.87 12.09
C MET A 335 -9.98 24.40 12.06
N ASP A 336 -10.72 25.00 12.99
CA ASP A 336 -10.79 26.45 13.13
C ASP A 336 -9.47 27.07 13.63
N ALA A 337 -9.40 28.40 13.59
CA ALA A 337 -8.24 29.16 14.05
C ALA A 337 -7.96 29.03 15.55
N THR A 338 -8.92 28.56 16.36
CA THR A 338 -8.78 28.43 17.82
C THR A 338 -8.21 27.08 18.24
N SER A 339 -8.50 26.03 17.49
CA SER A 339 -8.09 24.65 17.75
C SER A 339 -6.79 24.25 17.04
N TRP A 340 -6.49 24.88 15.90
CA TRP A 340 -5.26 24.63 15.14
C TRP A 340 -3.96 24.86 15.93
N PRO A 341 -3.80 25.93 16.75
CA PRO A 341 -2.54 26.17 17.47
C PRO A 341 -2.11 25.00 18.37
N GLU A 342 -3.06 24.35 19.04
CA GLU A 342 -2.75 23.18 19.89
C GLU A 342 -2.36 21.95 19.06
N ALA A 343 -3.01 21.73 17.92
CA ALA A 343 -2.60 20.68 16.99
C ALA A 343 -1.21 20.96 16.41
N GLU A 344 -0.89 22.21 16.11
CA GLU A 344 0.42 22.62 15.61
C GLU A 344 1.54 22.37 16.63
N ILE A 345 1.31 22.63 17.92
CA ILE A 345 2.22 22.26 19.00
C ILE A 345 2.49 20.74 18.97
N GLN A 346 1.43 19.93 18.87
CA GLN A 346 1.55 18.47 18.80
C GLN A 346 2.29 17.97 17.55
N LEU A 347 2.03 18.58 16.39
CA LEU A 347 2.67 18.26 15.11
C LEU A 347 4.16 18.58 15.15
N ASN A 348 4.52 19.78 15.61
CA ASN A 348 5.90 20.23 15.81
C ASN A 348 6.66 19.33 16.76
N TRP A 349 6.05 19.05 17.92
CA TRP A 349 6.67 18.18 18.91
C TRP A 349 6.87 16.76 18.36
N SER A 350 5.88 16.22 17.65
CA SER A 350 6.00 14.89 17.05
C SER A 350 7.14 14.82 16.01
N LEU A 351 7.28 15.80 15.12
CA LEU A 351 8.36 15.78 14.12
C LEU A 351 9.74 15.95 14.73
N ARG A 352 9.88 16.85 15.71
CA ARG A 352 11.20 17.21 16.29
C ARG A 352 11.66 16.26 17.37
N VAL A 353 10.73 15.67 18.12
CA VAL A 353 11.04 14.85 19.30
C VAL A 353 10.72 13.38 19.03
N TRP A 354 9.48 13.10 18.64
CA TRP A 354 9.00 11.72 18.54
C TRP A 354 9.58 10.95 17.35
N HIS A 355 9.56 11.52 16.15
CA HIS A 355 10.06 10.86 14.95
C HIS A 355 11.55 10.48 15.03
N PRO A 356 12.46 11.36 15.49
CA PRO A 356 13.86 10.99 15.68
C PRO A 356 14.04 9.85 16.69
N LEU A 357 13.26 9.85 17.78
CA LEU A 357 13.28 8.75 18.75
C LEU A 357 12.87 7.41 18.10
N LEU A 358 11.84 7.41 17.24
CA LEU A 358 11.43 6.22 16.48
C LEU A 358 12.52 5.73 15.51
N ALA A 359 13.32 6.65 14.98
CA ALA A 359 14.46 6.34 14.11
C ALA A 359 15.70 5.83 14.88
N GLY A 360 15.67 5.87 16.22
CA GLY A 360 16.83 5.54 17.07
C GLY A 360 17.83 6.69 17.22
N ASP A 361 17.46 7.90 16.78
CA ASP A 361 18.26 9.12 16.84
C ASP A 361 17.93 9.91 18.12
N LEU A 362 18.52 9.45 19.22
CA LEU A 362 18.28 9.99 20.56
C LEU A 362 18.73 11.44 20.69
N ALA A 363 19.88 11.79 20.09
CA ALA A 363 20.45 13.12 20.15
C ALA A 363 19.53 14.16 19.50
N THR A 364 19.10 13.92 18.26
CA THR A 364 18.19 14.82 17.55
C THR A 364 16.84 14.93 18.26
N SER A 365 16.35 13.84 18.86
CA SER A 365 15.12 13.86 19.66
C SER A 365 15.22 14.81 20.86
N LEU A 366 16.35 14.76 21.60
CA LEU A 366 16.59 15.62 22.75
C LEU A 366 16.84 17.07 22.34
N ASP A 367 17.54 17.32 21.23
CA ASP A 367 17.65 18.67 20.64
C ASP A 367 16.29 19.26 20.29
N GLY A 368 15.41 18.44 19.71
CA GLY A 368 14.03 18.81 19.46
C GLY A 368 13.28 19.19 20.74
N LEU A 369 13.52 18.48 21.84
CA LEU A 369 12.92 18.77 23.14
C LEU A 369 13.48 20.07 23.73
N ARG A 370 14.80 20.29 23.64
CA ARG A 370 15.47 21.54 24.06
C ARG A 370 14.88 22.74 23.31
N ALA A 371 14.73 22.62 21.99
CA ALA A 371 14.17 23.67 21.16
C ALA A 371 12.69 23.96 21.45
N ALA A 372 11.94 23.00 21.99
CA ALA A 372 10.55 23.21 22.42
C ALA A 372 10.45 23.98 23.76
N GLY A 373 11.57 24.18 24.45
CA GLY A 373 11.65 24.83 25.76
C GLY A 373 11.26 23.92 26.94
N PRO A 374 11.43 24.40 28.19
CA PRO A 374 11.06 23.64 29.39
C PRO A 374 9.59 23.21 29.33
N THR A 375 9.33 21.94 29.63
CA THR A 375 7.99 21.36 29.62
C THR A 375 7.77 20.53 30.88
N SER A 376 6.56 20.53 31.43
CA SER A 376 6.25 19.61 32.52
C SER A 376 6.29 18.16 32.00
N GLY A 377 6.68 17.22 32.85
CA GLY A 377 6.66 15.80 32.48
C GLY A 377 5.25 15.36 32.09
N ILE A 378 4.21 15.92 32.70
CA ILE A 378 2.81 15.67 32.33
C ILE A 378 2.56 16.07 30.87
N ARG A 379 3.01 17.26 30.45
CA ARG A 379 2.82 17.76 29.08
C ARG A 379 3.63 16.92 28.08
N ALA A 380 4.89 16.62 28.38
CA ALA A 380 5.71 15.74 27.55
C ALA A 380 5.09 14.35 27.37
N ALA A 381 4.63 13.74 28.47
CA ALA A 381 3.96 12.43 28.44
C ALA A 381 2.66 12.48 27.63
N ARG A 382 1.87 13.56 27.73
CA ARG A 382 0.64 13.72 26.94
C ARG A 382 0.92 13.84 25.44
N LEU A 383 1.91 14.64 25.04
CA LEU A 383 2.29 14.82 23.64
C LEU A 383 2.84 13.52 23.04
N ALA A 384 3.69 12.81 23.79
CA ALA A 384 4.22 11.50 23.40
C ALA A 384 3.11 10.44 23.28
N GLN A 385 2.20 10.36 24.26
CA GLN A 385 1.06 9.43 24.22
C GLN A 385 0.22 9.60 22.96
N ARG A 386 -0.05 10.85 22.56
CA ARG A 386 -0.84 11.15 21.36
C ARG A 386 -0.09 10.75 20.08
N ALA A 387 1.21 11.01 19.99
CA ALA A 387 2.03 10.54 18.88
C ALA A 387 2.10 9.00 18.82
N MET A 388 2.18 8.33 19.97
CA MET A 388 2.13 6.86 20.06
C MET A 388 0.83 6.30 19.46
N LEU A 389 -0.33 6.93 19.67
CA LEU A 389 -1.62 6.46 19.12
C LEU A 389 -1.67 6.39 17.59
N CYS A 390 -0.85 7.20 16.92
CA CYS A 390 -0.72 7.24 15.47
C CYS A 390 0.51 6.46 14.97
N THR A 391 1.35 5.94 15.87
CA THR A 391 2.60 5.26 15.52
C THR A 391 2.35 3.81 15.09
N ARG A 392 2.70 3.48 13.84
CA ARG A 392 2.65 2.12 13.31
C ARG A 392 3.89 1.30 13.63
N THR A 393 5.06 1.93 13.70
CA THR A 393 6.33 1.27 14.02
C THR A 393 6.31 0.74 15.46
N PRO A 394 6.84 -0.46 15.73
CA PRO A 394 7.06 -0.91 17.09
C PRO A 394 8.03 0.02 17.81
N ILE A 395 7.69 0.37 19.05
CA ILE A 395 8.50 1.24 19.88
C ILE A 395 9.15 0.39 20.97
N HIS A 396 10.45 0.56 21.16
CA HIS A 396 11.18 -0.17 22.17
C HIS A 396 11.07 0.56 23.51
N ALA A 397 10.38 -0.04 24.50
CA ALA A 397 10.17 0.59 25.80
C ALA A 397 11.47 1.02 26.50
N PRO A 398 12.57 0.23 26.46
CA PRO A 398 13.88 0.69 26.96
C PRO A 398 14.41 1.96 26.30
N SER A 399 14.12 2.19 25.01
CA SER A 399 14.53 3.43 24.32
C SER A 399 13.76 4.65 24.84
N VAL A 400 12.47 4.47 25.14
CA VAL A 400 11.66 5.53 25.77
C VAL A 400 12.12 5.81 27.19
N ALA A 401 12.47 4.78 27.97
CA ALA A 401 13.05 4.96 29.30
C ALA A 401 14.38 5.70 29.26
N ALA A 402 15.32 5.29 28.38
CA ALA A 402 16.61 5.95 28.23
C ALA A 402 16.47 7.41 27.81
N TRP A 403 15.57 7.70 26.86
CA TRP A 403 15.25 9.06 26.44
C TRP A 403 14.70 9.91 27.59
N TRP A 404 13.74 9.38 28.35
CA TRP A 404 13.14 10.08 29.48
C TRP A 404 14.16 10.38 30.58
N ASP A 405 14.97 9.39 30.95
CA ASP A 405 15.99 9.55 31.99
C ASP A 405 17.04 10.58 31.57
N GLN A 406 17.41 10.62 30.29
CA GLN A 406 18.33 11.64 29.78
C GLN A 406 17.69 13.04 29.81
N ALA A 407 16.44 13.19 29.39
CA ALA A 407 15.72 14.46 29.46
C ALA A 407 15.61 14.99 30.91
N VAL A 408 15.44 14.10 31.90
CA VAL A 408 15.44 14.47 33.32
C VAL A 408 16.85 14.85 33.82
N ARG A 409 17.89 14.11 33.40
CA ARG A 409 19.29 14.43 33.78
C ARG A 409 19.73 15.79 33.26
N GLU A 410 19.33 16.14 32.05
CA GLU A 410 19.64 17.42 31.40
C GLU A 410 18.73 18.58 31.85
N GLY A 411 17.77 18.32 32.74
CA GLY A 411 16.86 19.33 33.26
C GLY A 411 15.77 19.78 32.29
N LEU A 412 15.58 19.08 31.17
CA LEU A 412 14.51 19.35 30.19
C LEU A 412 13.14 18.93 30.71
N ILE A 413 13.11 17.92 31.58
CA ILE A 413 11.95 17.50 32.36
C ILE A 413 12.29 17.64 33.85
N PRO A 414 11.45 18.28 34.67
CA PRO A 414 11.69 18.40 36.11
C PRO A 414 11.86 17.04 36.79
N ARG A 415 12.82 16.94 37.72
CA ARG A 415 13.02 15.71 38.52
C ARG A 415 11.78 15.30 39.32
N SER A 416 10.94 16.25 39.73
CA SER A 416 9.64 16.00 40.36
C SER A 416 8.69 15.19 39.48
N ASP A 417 8.82 15.33 38.16
CA ASP A 417 7.92 14.75 37.17
C ASP A 417 8.48 13.46 36.56
N ARG A 418 9.62 12.96 37.06
CA ARG A 418 10.32 11.79 36.50
C ARG A 418 9.43 10.55 36.37
N HIS A 419 8.37 10.47 37.18
CA HIS A 419 7.44 9.35 37.24
C HIS A 419 6.37 9.34 36.14
N GLU A 420 6.20 10.45 35.43
CA GLU A 420 5.19 10.59 34.37
C GLU A 420 5.43 9.64 33.18
N VAL A 421 6.65 9.14 33.01
CA VAL A 421 6.99 8.09 32.04
C VAL A 421 6.18 6.80 32.22
N ALA A 422 5.64 6.55 33.41
CA ALA A 422 4.78 5.40 33.68
C ALA A 422 3.58 5.32 32.72
N LEU A 423 3.00 6.48 32.36
CA LEU A 423 1.91 6.54 31.39
C LEU A 423 2.34 6.01 30.01
N LEU A 424 3.53 6.40 29.55
CA LEU A 424 4.06 5.99 28.26
C LEU A 424 4.31 4.48 28.23
N HIS A 425 4.89 3.93 29.30
CA HIS A 425 5.11 2.49 29.42
C HIS A 425 3.79 1.69 29.40
N LEU A 426 2.73 2.18 30.04
CA LEU A 426 1.42 1.51 30.01
C LEU A 426 0.76 1.56 28.61
N VAL A 427 0.94 2.66 27.89
CA VAL A 427 0.48 2.78 26.49
C VAL A 427 1.25 1.80 25.59
N LEU A 428 2.58 1.71 25.75
CA LEU A 428 3.41 0.76 25.02
C LEU A 428 3.05 -0.69 25.31
N MET A 429 2.80 -1.03 26.58
CA MET A 429 2.32 -2.34 26.99
C MET A 429 1.02 -2.69 26.25
N SER A 430 0.06 -1.76 26.22
CA SER A 430 -1.24 -1.96 25.56
C SER A 430 -1.07 -2.19 24.06
N GLN A 431 -0.22 -1.39 23.40
CA GLN A 431 0.08 -1.56 21.97
C GLN A 431 0.74 -2.90 21.66
N ALA A 432 1.75 -3.29 22.45
CA ALA A 432 2.44 -4.55 22.31
C ALA A 432 1.51 -5.75 22.54
N ALA A 433 0.61 -5.68 23.54
CA ALA A 433 -0.38 -6.72 23.81
C ALA A 433 -1.36 -6.91 22.65
N VAL A 434 -1.89 -5.81 22.08
CA VAL A 434 -2.78 -5.85 20.90
C VAL A 434 -2.06 -6.45 19.68
N ARG A 435 -0.75 -6.27 19.58
CA ARG A 435 0.09 -6.85 18.51
C ARG A 435 0.62 -8.25 18.84
N HIS A 436 0.19 -8.86 19.96
CA HIS A 436 0.69 -10.16 20.45
C HIS A 436 2.22 -10.22 20.68
N GLN A 437 2.85 -9.07 20.93
CA GLN A 437 4.28 -8.95 21.22
C GLN A 437 4.51 -9.07 22.73
N TRP A 438 4.27 -10.27 23.29
CA TRP A 438 4.24 -10.49 24.74
C TRP A 438 5.53 -10.13 25.47
N LYS A 439 6.70 -10.38 24.85
CA LYS A 439 8.00 -9.96 25.42
C LYS A 439 8.08 -8.44 25.56
N SER A 440 7.67 -7.70 24.54
CA SER A 440 7.64 -6.23 24.55
C SER A 440 6.60 -5.71 25.55
N ALA A 441 5.44 -6.36 25.64
CA ALA A 441 4.39 -6.01 26.61
C ALA A 441 4.87 -6.18 28.05
N ALA A 442 5.51 -7.31 28.36
CA ALA A 442 6.08 -7.58 29.69
C ALA A 442 7.21 -6.61 30.05
N SER A 443 8.08 -6.29 29.10
CA SER A 443 9.15 -5.30 29.28
C SER A 443 8.58 -3.92 29.61
N ALA A 444 7.59 -3.46 28.84
CA ALA A 444 6.92 -2.19 29.09
C ALA A 444 6.18 -2.17 30.44
N LEU A 445 5.50 -3.25 30.82
CA LEU A 445 4.85 -3.36 32.14
C LEU A 445 5.85 -3.30 33.30
N GLY A 446 6.98 -4.02 33.20
CA GLY A 446 8.03 -3.98 34.21
C GLY A 446 8.59 -2.57 34.42
N LEU A 447 8.80 -1.82 33.33
CA LEU A 447 9.21 -0.42 33.39
C LEU A 447 8.11 0.47 33.98
N ALA A 448 6.85 0.26 33.60
CA ALA A 448 5.71 1.00 34.16
C ALA A 448 5.62 0.85 35.68
N VAL A 449 5.77 -0.37 36.21
CA VAL A 449 5.75 -0.64 37.66
C VAL A 449 6.91 0.05 38.36
N ARG A 450 8.14 -0.04 37.83
CA ARG A 450 9.31 0.62 38.42
C ARG A 450 9.16 2.14 38.46
N SER A 451 8.71 2.76 37.38
CA SER A 451 8.45 4.21 37.35
C SER A 451 7.24 4.62 38.17
N GLY A 452 6.26 3.71 38.26
CA GLY A 452 4.92 3.91 38.82
C GLY A 452 4.76 3.57 40.30
N ALA A 453 5.77 2.97 40.94
CA ALA A 453 5.77 2.63 42.36
C ALA A 453 5.95 3.85 43.29
N HIS A 454 6.27 5.02 42.74
CA HIS A 454 6.38 6.24 43.51
C HIS A 454 4.99 6.86 43.76
N PRO A 455 4.71 7.43 44.96
CA PRO A 455 3.42 8.05 45.26
C PRO A 455 3.00 9.13 44.24
N GLY A 456 3.96 9.91 43.74
CA GLY A 456 3.73 10.91 42.69
C GLY A 456 3.28 10.34 41.34
N ALA A 457 3.36 9.03 41.12
CA ALA A 457 2.93 8.35 39.89
C ALA A 457 1.47 7.89 39.92
N VAL A 458 0.81 7.91 41.09
CA VAL A 458 -0.60 7.49 41.24
C VAL A 458 -1.55 8.20 40.24
N PRO A 459 -1.41 9.51 39.98
CA PRO A 459 -2.20 10.19 38.95
C PRO A 459 -1.96 9.65 37.53
N ALA A 460 -0.75 9.16 37.20
CA ALA A 460 -0.43 8.60 35.89
C ALA A 460 -1.18 7.27 35.64
N TRP A 461 -1.28 6.41 36.67
CA TRP A 461 -2.12 5.22 36.63
C TRP A 461 -3.60 5.56 36.41
N GLY A 462 -4.11 6.57 37.13
CA GLY A 462 -5.49 7.05 36.94
C GLY A 462 -5.74 7.60 35.53
N ARG A 463 -4.79 8.35 34.95
CA ARG A 463 -4.86 8.83 33.56
C ARG A 463 -4.86 7.67 32.56
N PHE A 464 -4.04 6.65 32.78
CA PHE A 464 -4.06 5.44 31.95
C PHE A 464 -5.40 4.70 32.06
N ALA A 465 -5.98 4.55 33.25
CA ALA A 465 -7.28 3.89 33.42
C ALA A 465 -8.39 4.61 32.63
N LYS A 466 -8.47 5.94 32.72
CA LYS A 466 -9.41 6.75 31.92
C LYS A 466 -9.17 6.59 30.42
N PHE A 467 -7.91 6.53 30.00
CA PHE A 467 -7.51 6.28 28.62
C PHE A 467 -7.94 4.88 28.14
N ALA A 468 -7.65 3.84 28.92
CA ALA A 468 -8.02 2.45 28.62
C ALA A 468 -9.53 2.30 28.46
N ILE A 469 -10.32 2.88 29.36
CA ILE A 469 -11.79 2.85 29.30
C ILE A 469 -12.31 3.53 28.03
N SER A 470 -11.76 4.68 27.66
CA SER A 470 -12.24 5.45 26.50
C SER A 470 -11.80 4.90 25.15
N HIS A 471 -10.63 4.25 25.07
CA HIS A 471 -10.01 3.86 23.80
C HIS A 471 -9.97 2.35 23.55
N LEU A 472 -9.87 1.49 24.59
CA LEU A 472 -9.84 0.04 24.40
C LEU A 472 -11.25 -0.57 24.24
N HIS A 473 -12.29 0.06 24.78
CA HIS A 473 -13.68 -0.42 24.68
C HIS A 473 -14.30 -0.23 23.28
N LYS A 474 -13.85 0.80 22.54
CA LYS A 474 -14.29 1.09 21.16
C LYS A 474 -13.55 0.27 20.12
N SER A 475 -12.46 -0.37 20.52
CA SER A 475 -11.66 -1.16 19.63
C SER A 475 -11.95 -2.65 19.77
N ARG A 476 -12.96 -3.12 19.03
CA ARG A 476 -12.95 -4.51 18.55
C ARG A 476 -11.80 -4.68 17.55
N PHE A 477 -10.56 -4.58 18.01
CA PHE A 477 -9.36 -4.87 17.22
C PHE A 477 -9.29 -6.38 17.02
N HIS A 478 -9.52 -6.84 15.80
CA HIS A 478 -9.36 -8.25 15.48
C HIS A 478 -7.87 -8.60 15.30
N PRO A 479 -7.41 -9.75 15.83
CA PRO A 479 -6.02 -9.92 16.24
C PRO A 479 -5.13 -10.54 15.15
N ARG A 480 -5.53 -10.47 13.87
CA ARG A 480 -4.84 -11.21 12.78
C ARG A 480 -4.28 -10.33 11.64
N GLU A 481 -4.32 -9.01 11.74
CA GLU A 481 -4.06 -8.14 10.57
C GLU A 481 -2.88 -7.16 10.70
N MET A 482 -2.03 -7.27 11.73
CA MET A 482 -0.89 -6.36 11.92
C MET A 482 0.43 -7.09 12.26
N GLN A 483 0.74 -8.17 11.54
CA GLN A 483 2.11 -8.70 11.50
C GLN A 483 2.77 -8.34 10.17
N ALA A 484 3.17 -7.09 10.05
CA ALA A 484 4.21 -6.68 9.10
C ALA A 484 4.85 -5.40 9.64
N THR A 485 5.71 -5.55 10.64
CA THR A 485 6.75 -4.56 10.87
C THR A 485 7.72 -4.67 9.71
N PRO A 486 7.99 -3.61 8.92
CA PRO A 486 9.06 -3.67 7.92
C PRO A 486 10.40 -3.87 8.65
N PRO A 487 11.20 -4.90 8.32
CA PRO A 487 12.62 -4.86 8.64
C PRO A 487 13.29 -3.79 7.75
N ARG A 488 14.29 -3.12 8.30
CA ARG A 488 15.10 -2.10 7.61
C ARG A 488 15.57 -2.63 6.24
N PRO A 489 15.54 -1.84 5.16
CA PRO A 489 16.36 -2.14 4.00
C PRO A 489 17.82 -2.12 4.46
N GLY A 490 18.43 -3.30 4.56
CA GLY A 490 19.86 -3.40 4.75
C GLY A 490 20.52 -2.85 3.49
N LEU A 491 21.25 -1.74 3.65
CA LEU A 491 22.37 -1.42 2.78
C LEU A 491 23.41 -2.52 3.01
N ASP A 492 23.36 -3.60 2.25
CA ASP A 492 24.52 -4.47 2.13
C ASP A 492 25.46 -3.83 1.09
N SER A 493 26.20 -2.85 1.58
CA SER A 493 27.50 -2.52 1.03
C SER A 493 28.46 -3.65 1.38
N ARG A 494 28.76 -4.54 0.43
CA ARG A 494 30.06 -5.22 0.36
C ARG A 494 30.32 -5.66 -1.09
N SER A 495 31.04 -4.78 -1.75
CA SER A 495 32.07 -5.09 -2.75
C SER A 495 32.88 -6.33 -2.36
N THR A 496 32.86 -7.35 -3.21
CA THR A 496 33.98 -7.87 -4.03
C THR A 496 33.45 -8.95 -4.94
#